data_AF-A0A521UQH7-F1
#
_entry.id   AF-A0A521UQH7-F1
#
_cell.length_a   1.000
_cell.length_b   1.000
_cell.length_c   1.000
_cell.angle_alpha   90.00
_cell.angle_beta   90.00
_cell.angle_gamma   90.00
#
_symmetry.space_group_name_H-M   'P 1'
#
loop_
_entity.id
_entity.type
_entity.pdbx_description
1 polymer ?
#
loop_
_entity_poly.entity_id
_entity_poly.type
_entity_poly.pdbx_seq_one_letter_code
_entity_poly.pdbx_strand_id
1 'polypeptide(L)'
;MAPNAKKRSRTRTPAYDKLAITLPHELAQEVRREAEARHAPSLSAYFAEKMAEAVEKDRLLEILDEMDAKYGPPDPEATAWAKEVLHGE
;
A
#
# COMPACT_ATOMS: atom_id res chain seq x y z
N MET A 1 11.65 -53.33 -2.74
CA MET A 1 11.87 -52.20 -1.80
C MET A 1 12.29 -50.99 -2.61
N ALA A 2 11.38 -50.05 -2.85
CA ALA A 2 11.67 -48.76 -3.46
C ALA A 2 11.54 -47.67 -2.38
N PRO A 3 12.51 -46.75 -2.23
CA PRO A 3 12.40 -45.71 -1.21
C PRO A 3 11.37 -44.66 -1.63
N ASN A 4 10.46 -44.40 -0.70
CA ASN A 4 9.33 -43.50 -0.75
C ASN A 4 9.81 -42.03 -0.83
N ALA A 5 9.69 -41.40 -2.00
CA ALA A 5 9.96 -39.98 -2.18
C ALA A 5 8.80 -39.14 -1.61
N LYS A 6 8.80 -38.94 -0.29
CA LYS A 6 7.96 -37.92 0.36
C LYS A 6 8.41 -36.53 -0.12
N LYS A 7 7.75 -36.00 -1.15
CA LYS A 7 7.84 -34.58 -1.54
C LYS A 7 7.30 -33.74 -0.37
N ARG A 8 8.20 -33.32 0.53
CA ARG A 8 7.89 -32.32 1.54
C ARG A 8 7.75 -30.99 0.81
N SER A 9 6.51 -30.56 0.58
CA SER A 9 6.18 -29.19 0.20
C SER A 9 6.80 -28.24 1.23
N ARG A 10 7.94 -27.63 0.90
CA ARG A 10 8.47 -26.51 1.67
C ARG A 10 7.64 -25.31 1.28
N THR A 11 6.61 -25.00 2.05
CA THR A 11 6.03 -23.66 2.06
C THR A 11 7.17 -22.69 2.36
N ARG A 12 7.62 -21.94 1.35
CA ARG A 12 8.63 -20.90 1.54
C ARG A 12 7.92 -19.75 2.23
N THR A 13 8.07 -19.66 3.54
CA THR A 13 7.65 -18.48 4.30
C THR A 13 8.23 -17.24 3.59
N PRO A 14 7.43 -16.20 3.32
CA PRO A 14 7.94 -14.97 2.73
C PRO A 14 9.07 -14.41 3.62
N ALA A 15 10.12 -13.91 2.98
CA ALA A 15 11.22 -13.26 3.68
C ALA A 15 10.75 -11.90 4.19
N TYR A 16 11.07 -11.58 5.44
CA TYR A 16 10.76 -10.30 6.07
C TYR A 16 12.04 -9.66 6.57
N ASP A 17 12.18 -8.36 6.32
CA ASP A 17 13.23 -7.54 6.91
C ASP A 17 12.70 -6.82 8.15
N LYS A 18 13.50 -6.77 9.21
CA LYS A 18 13.14 -6.07 10.45
C LYS A 18 13.66 -4.63 10.39
N LEU A 19 12.74 -3.69 10.48
CA LEU A 19 13.05 -2.26 10.57
C LEU A 19 12.74 -1.75 11.98
N ALA A 20 13.64 -0.95 12.53
CA ALA A 20 13.41 -0.22 13.78
C ALA A 20 13.21 1.26 13.44
N ILE A 21 12.07 1.82 13.85
CA ILE A 21 11.68 3.20 13.54
C ILE A 21 11.50 3.95 14.86
N THR A 22 12.11 5.13 14.96
CA THR A 22 11.92 6.06 16.07
C THR A 22 10.95 7.15 15.64
N LEU A 23 9.89 7.35 16.43
CA LEU A 23 8.86 8.36 16.19
C LEU A 23 8.78 9.32 17.37
N PRO A 24 8.36 10.58 17.15
CA PRO A 24 7.94 11.45 18.23
C PRO A 24 6.88 10.77 19.10
N HIS A 25 6.91 11.01 20.41
CA HIS A 25 6.01 10.33 21.36
C HIS A 25 4.54 10.48 20.98
N GLU A 26 4.10 11.70 20.68
CA GLU A 26 2.72 11.99 20.29
C GLU A 26 2.29 11.22 19.04
N LEU A 27 3.16 11.16 18.03
CA LEU A 27 2.89 10.42 16.80
C LEU A 27 2.81 8.91 17.07
N ALA A 28 3.67 8.37 17.92
CA ALA A 28 3.61 6.96 18.31
C ALA A 28 2.30 6.61 19.04
N GLN A 29 1.77 7.53 19.86
CA GLN A 29 0.49 7.36 20.52
C GLN A 29 -0.67 7.43 19.53
N GLU A 30 -0.63 8.36 18.58
CA GLU A 30 -1.64 8.50 17.54
C GLU A 30 -1.74 7.26 16.66
N VAL A 31 -0.59 6.78 16.17
CA VAL A 31 -0.51 5.55 15.39
C VAL A 31 -1.08 4.35 16.16
N ARG A 32 -0.81 4.26 17.46
CA ARG A 32 -1.38 3.20 18.31
C ARG A 32 -2.91 3.29 18.36
N ARG A 33 -3.46 4.48 18.59
CA ARG A 33 -4.92 4.69 18.60
C ARG A 33 -5.56 4.32 17.27
N GLU A 34 -4.94 4.70 16.15
CA GLU A 34 -5.46 4.36 14.82
C GLU A 34 -5.40 2.86 14.54
N ALA A 35 -4.30 2.19 14.89
CA ALA A 35 -4.16 0.75 14.73
C ALA A 35 -5.22 0.00 15.56
N GLU A 36 -5.50 0.47 16.78
CA GLU A 36 -6.56 -0.07 17.63
C GLU A 36 -7.96 0.17 17.04
N ALA A 37 -8.24 1.39 16.57
CA ALA A 37 -9.51 1.75 15.95
C ALA A 37 -9.81 0.93 14.68
N ARG A 38 -8.78 0.54 13.95
CA ARG A 38 -8.86 -0.32 12.75
C ARG A 38 -8.81 -1.82 13.06
N HIS A 39 -8.74 -2.20 14.34
CA HIS A 39 -8.57 -3.59 14.77
C HIS A 39 -7.38 -4.29 14.11
N ALA A 40 -6.28 -3.56 13.93
CA ALA A 40 -5.07 -4.10 13.31
C ALA A 40 -4.47 -5.21 14.19
N PRO A 41 -4.02 -6.35 13.62
CA PRO A 41 -3.45 -7.46 14.39
C PRO A 41 -2.16 -7.11 15.16
N SER A 42 -1.42 -6.09 14.67
CA SER A 42 -0.24 -5.54 15.32
C SER A 42 0.11 -4.18 14.72
N LEU A 43 0.93 -3.39 15.43
CA LEU A 43 1.49 -2.15 14.88
C LEU A 43 2.30 -2.38 13.60
N SER A 44 3.10 -3.46 13.54
CA SER A 44 3.88 -3.79 12.34
C SER A 44 2.97 -4.11 11.15
N ALA A 45 1.84 -4.80 11.39
CA ALA A 45 0.87 -5.09 10.34
C ALA A 45 0.19 -3.80 9.83
N TYR A 46 -0.24 -2.93 10.75
CA TYR A 46 -0.80 -1.62 10.42
C TYR A 46 0.20 -0.78 9.59
N PHE A 47 1.46 -0.70 10.01
CA PHE A 47 2.49 0.02 9.26
C PHE A 47 2.76 -0.59 7.90
N ALA A 48 2.85 -1.93 7.79
CA ALA A 48 3.07 -2.58 6.51
C ALA A 48 1.95 -2.29 5.51
N GLU A 49 0.69 -2.32 5.96
CA GLU A 49 -0.47 -1.94 5.16
C GLU A 49 -0.39 -0.47 4.71
N LYS A 50 -0.13 0.45 5.64
CA LYS A 50 -0.01 1.88 5.33
C LYS A 50 1.13 2.22 4.38
N MET A 51 2.27 1.55 4.54
CA MET A 51 3.39 1.72 3.62
C MET A 51 3.07 1.14 2.24
N ALA A 52 2.36 0.02 2.16
CA ALA A 52 1.93 -0.54 0.88
C ALA A 52 0.94 0.39 0.15
N GLU A 53 -0.03 0.95 0.87
CA GLU A 53 -0.96 1.96 0.34
C GLU A 53 -0.20 3.19 -0.19
N ALA A 54 0.78 3.69 0.57
CA ALA A 54 1.57 4.86 0.19
C ALA A 54 2.42 4.60 -1.05
N VAL A 55 3.16 3.48 -1.09
CA VAL A 55 4.01 3.10 -2.23
C VAL A 55 3.17 2.90 -3.49
N GLU A 56 2.01 2.26 -3.38
CA GLU A 56 1.14 2.07 -4.55
C GLU A 56 0.58 3.41 -5.05
N LYS A 57 0.21 4.32 -4.14
CA LYS A 57 -0.24 5.66 -4.52
C LYS A 57 0.86 6.46 -5.21
N ASP A 58 2.08 6.44 -4.68
CA ASP A 58 3.23 7.13 -5.29
C ASP A 58 3.52 6.57 -6.68
N ARG A 59 3.49 5.24 -6.83
CA ARG A 59 3.64 4.58 -8.13
C ARG A 59 2.55 4.96 -9.13
N LEU A 60 1.30 5.08 -8.67
CA LEU A 60 0.19 5.53 -9.53
C LEU A 60 0.39 6.97 -9.99
N LEU A 61 0.89 7.85 -9.11
CA LEU A 61 1.22 9.23 -9.47
C LEU A 61 2.34 9.28 -10.51
N GLU A 62 3.39 8.47 -10.35
CA GLU A 62 4.47 8.36 -11.35
C GLU A 62 3.93 7.98 -12.74
N ILE A 63 2.98 7.03 -12.80
CA ILE A 63 2.35 6.63 -14.07
C ILE A 63 1.56 7.79 -14.69
N LEU A 64 0.83 8.56 -13.86
CA LEU A 64 0.08 9.73 -14.34
C LEU A 64 1.03 10.80 -14.87
N ASP A 65 2.12 11.08 -14.18
CA ASP A 65 3.15 12.03 -14.62
C ASP A 65 3.77 11.59 -15.97
N GLU A 66 4.04 10.30 -16.14
CA GLU A 66 4.51 9.75 -17.42
C GLU A 66 3.48 9.90 -18.55
N MET A 67 2.19 9.73 -18.24
CA MET A 67 1.10 9.90 -19.20
C MET A 67 0.96 11.36 -19.62
N ASP A 68 0.99 12.29 -18.66
CA ASP A 68 0.92 13.73 -18.91
C ASP A 68 2.14 14.20 -19.72
N ALA A 69 3.33 13.69 -19.42
CA ALA A 69 4.53 14.01 -20.19
C ALA A 69 4.45 13.50 -21.65
N LYS A 70 3.82 12.35 -21.88
CA LYS A 70 3.75 11.72 -23.20
C LYS A 70 2.61 12.25 -24.07
N TYR A 71 1.45 12.54 -23.49
CA TYR A 71 0.23 12.87 -24.22
C TYR A 71 -0.31 14.27 -23.92
N GLY A 72 0.28 14.97 -22.95
CA GLY A 72 -0.26 16.20 -22.38
C GLY A 72 -1.27 15.89 -21.26
N PRO A 73 -1.51 16.87 -20.36
CA PRO A 73 -2.52 16.72 -19.31
C PRO A 73 -3.93 16.62 -19.92
N PRO A 74 -4.90 16.02 -19.20
CA PRO A 74 -6.30 16.01 -19.61
C PRO A 74 -6.81 17.44 -19.83
N ASP A 75 -7.67 17.60 -20.83
CA ASP A 75 -8.29 18.90 -21.05
C ASP A 75 -9.29 19.25 -19.91
N PRO A 76 -9.58 20.54 -19.71
CA PRO A 76 -10.50 20.97 -18.65
C PRO A 76 -11.93 20.43 -18.79
N GLU A 77 -12.40 20.17 -20.01
CA GLU A 77 -13.75 19.65 -20.28
C GLU A 77 -13.87 18.18 -19.87
N ALA A 78 -12.86 17.36 -20.21
CA ALA A 78 -12.70 15.99 -19.76
C ALA A 78 -12.60 15.90 -18.23
N THR A 79 -11.89 16.84 -17.61
CA THR A 79 -11.79 16.92 -16.14
C THR A 79 -13.13 17.28 -15.50
N ALA A 80 -13.89 18.22 -16.09
CA ALA A 80 -15.20 18.61 -15.61
C ALA A 80 -16.22 17.46 -15.72
N TRP A 81 -16.26 16.79 -16.88
CA TRP A 81 -17.07 15.60 -17.09
C TRP A 81 -16.75 14.49 -16.08
N ALA A 82 -15.46 14.23 -15.81
CA ALA A 82 -15.07 13.20 -14.84
C ALA A 82 -15.56 13.52 -13.41
N LYS A 83 -15.55 14.79 -13.01
CA LYS A 83 -16.08 15.21 -11.70
C LYS A 83 -17.57 15.00 -11.59
N GLU A 84 -18.33 15.35 -12.64
CA GLU A 84 -19.78 15.12 -12.69
C GLU A 84 -20.09 13.61 -12.53
N VAL A 85 -19.38 12.74 -13.25
CA VAL A 85 -19.62 11.28 -13.20
C VAL A 85 -19.21 10.65 -11.88
N LEU A 86 -18.08 11.08 -11.28
CA LEU A 86 -17.51 10.45 -10.08
C LEU A 86 -18.06 11.03 -8.77
N HIS A 87 -18.47 12.29 -8.77
CA HIS A 87 -18.88 13.02 -7.56
C HIS A 87 -20.30 13.59 -7.63
N GLY A 88 -20.95 13.60 -8.80
CA GLY A 88 -22.34 14.06 -8.95
C GLY A 88 -22.54 15.56 -8.75
N GLU A 89 -21.48 16.36 -8.89
CA GLU A 89 -21.52 17.84 -8.87
C GLU A 89 -21.71 18.42 -10.27
#